data_AF-A0A957E2V6-F1
#
_entry.id   AF-A0A957E2V6-F1
#
_cell.length_a   1.000
_cell.length_b   1.000
_cell.length_c   1.000
_cell.angle_alpha   90.00
_cell.angle_beta   90.00
_cell.angle_gamma   90.00
#
_symmetry.space_group_name_H-M   'P 1'
#
loop_
_entity.id
_entity.type
_entity.pdbx_description
1 polymer ?
#
loop_
_entity_poly.entity_id
_entity_poly.type
_entity_poly.pdbx_seq_one_letter_code
_entity_poly.pdbx_strand_id
1 'polypeptide(L)'
;MQKNTNLRLIFLLVGLVLGATAVFTQQLQTSSNLVKAQNAVELTPTPSITPTASSTPTATFTPTPTATNTVTATITPTPIISPTTATSSPTPTITATITMTPTATVSPTPTNTPPPTSTTNLYLPIVTFQTEPPSSLLVPIHVSATPPIDFEAARADAQAQGLDIAFNKIGFHVGLGGNTQGLDAWMEELDAAGVPFFLKSANNAEPLYEAQQIMQTSGVPHTLVYRDARPALDIPAYHLEPSVAAAQSWQLNRDAFPPELDPSLVWIETTNEPNKNEAEWLAEFALATAQMAVADGFKYAAFGWSGGEPELADWESPAMLAFLQYAGEHPDQVALSLHEYSFDTDEIGYIYPWLVGRFQMIFEICDENNIPRPTVLITEWGWEFDHVPTPQAAMEDINWAAWMYAAYPQVKGAGIWYLGYGEEFGNIHNEAQKLIAPVKDYSLSNYFILDPQDQPVDTSLLAPLPPTRIRIERLK
;
A
#
# COMPACT_ATOMS: atom_id res chain seq x y z
N MET A 1 -8.08 -8.03 73.38
CA MET A 1 -7.18 -8.86 72.53
C MET A 1 -7.22 -8.41 71.05
N GLN A 2 -7.01 -7.11 70.76
CA GLN A 2 -7.10 -6.60 69.38
C GLN A 2 -6.01 -5.56 69.04
N LYS A 3 -5.01 -5.39 69.91
CA LYS A 3 -3.86 -4.49 69.70
C LYS A 3 -2.57 -5.19 69.22
N ASN A 4 -2.53 -6.53 69.22
CA ASN A 4 -1.32 -7.27 68.85
C ASN A 4 -1.30 -7.79 67.40
N THR A 5 -2.41 -7.66 66.66
CA THR A 5 -2.51 -8.14 65.28
C THR A 5 -1.94 -7.12 64.27
N ASN A 6 -2.11 -5.82 64.53
CA ASN A 6 -1.65 -4.77 63.61
C ASN A 6 -0.11 -4.61 63.60
N LEU A 7 0.57 -4.93 64.69
CA LEU A 7 2.03 -4.83 64.75
C LEU A 7 2.71 -5.96 63.95
N ARG A 8 2.12 -7.16 63.91
CA ARG A 8 2.65 -8.28 63.12
C ARG A 8 2.48 -8.09 61.61
N LEU A 9 1.44 -7.40 61.17
CA LEU A 9 1.21 -7.12 59.76
C LEU A 9 2.18 -6.08 59.20
N ILE A 10 2.56 -5.08 60.00
CA ILE A 10 3.53 -4.04 59.63
C ILE A 10 4.95 -4.63 59.49
N PHE A 11 5.36 -5.53 60.39
CA PHE A 11 6.66 -6.19 60.28
C PHE A 11 6.76 -7.14 59.07
N LEU A 12 5.64 -7.75 58.67
CA LEU A 12 5.61 -8.62 57.48
C LEU A 12 5.70 -7.81 56.18
N LEU A 13 5.04 -6.65 56.09
CA LEU A 13 5.11 -5.77 54.92
C LEU A 13 6.48 -5.10 54.77
N VAL A 14 7.10 -4.65 55.87
CA VAL A 14 8.45 -4.06 55.82
C VAL A 14 9.51 -5.11 55.45
N GLY A 15 9.36 -6.36 55.92
CA GLY A 15 10.24 -7.46 55.52
C GLY A 15 10.13 -7.82 54.04
N LEU A 16 8.94 -7.74 53.46
CA LEU A 16 8.70 -8.07 52.04
C LEU A 16 9.26 -6.98 51.10
N VAL A 17 9.15 -5.71 51.48
CA VAL A 17 9.71 -4.57 50.73
C VAL A 17 11.25 -4.53 50.79
N LEU A 18 11.84 -4.88 51.94
CA LEU A 18 13.30 -4.96 52.09
C LEU A 18 13.87 -6.23 51.42
N GLY A 19 13.12 -7.33 51.36
CA GLY A 19 13.51 -8.53 50.63
C GLY A 19 13.51 -8.33 49.11
N ALA A 20 12.48 -7.65 48.57
CA ALA A 20 12.38 -7.37 47.14
C ALA A 20 13.48 -6.43 46.62
N THR A 21 13.90 -5.44 47.42
CA THR A 21 15.00 -4.53 47.06
C THR A 21 16.37 -5.22 47.08
N ALA A 22 16.59 -6.19 47.97
CA ALA A 22 17.84 -6.97 47.98
C ALA A 22 17.99 -7.90 46.77
N VAL A 23 16.90 -8.53 46.32
CA VAL A 23 16.89 -9.41 45.13
C VAL A 23 17.10 -8.60 43.84
N PHE A 24 16.48 -7.41 43.73
CA PHE A 24 16.65 -6.55 42.56
C PHE A 24 18.09 -6.00 42.43
N THR A 25 18.76 -5.72 43.56
CA THR A 25 20.15 -5.22 43.57
C THR A 25 21.15 -6.33 43.19
N GLN A 26 20.87 -7.59 43.55
CA GLN A 26 21.74 -8.72 43.22
C GLN A 26 21.63 -9.11 41.72
N GLN A 27 20.47 -8.92 41.10
CA GLN A 27 20.24 -9.20 39.67
C GLN A 27 20.84 -8.14 38.73
N LEU A 28 21.01 -6.90 39.19
CA LEU A 28 21.73 -5.86 38.45
C LEU A 28 23.26 -6.06 38.47
N GLN A 29 23.82 -6.65 39.53
CA GLN A 29 25.27 -6.93 39.61
C GLN A 29 25.71 -8.11 38.75
N THR A 30 24.87 -9.12 38.53
CA THR A 30 25.19 -10.23 37.61
C THR A 30 25.13 -9.81 36.14
N SER A 31 24.23 -8.87 35.79
CA SER A 31 24.08 -8.33 34.44
C SER A 31 25.28 -7.45 34.01
N SER A 32 25.87 -6.70 34.96
CA SER A 32 27.06 -5.88 34.70
C SER A 32 28.34 -6.70 34.46
N ASN A 33 28.41 -7.95 34.93
CA ASN A 33 29.59 -8.81 34.78
C ASN A 33 29.57 -9.63 33.49
N LEU A 34 28.40 -9.81 32.85
CA LEU A 34 28.28 -10.44 31.53
C LEU A 34 28.71 -9.51 30.40
N VAL A 35 28.45 -8.20 30.51
CA VAL A 35 28.88 -7.20 29.49
C VAL A 35 30.40 -6.99 29.49
N LYS A 36 31.09 -7.22 30.61
CA LYS A 36 32.57 -7.09 30.67
C LYS A 36 33.33 -8.29 30.08
N ALA A 37 32.67 -9.41 29.83
CA ALA A 37 33.32 -10.62 29.32
C ALA A 37 33.27 -10.77 27.77
N GLN A 38 32.55 -9.91 27.05
CA GLN A 38 32.40 -9.99 25.59
C GLN A 38 33.28 -9.03 24.77
N ASN A 39 34.07 -8.15 25.40
CA ASN A 39 34.89 -7.14 24.70
C ASN A 39 36.39 -7.42 24.65
N ALA A 40 36.79 -8.69 24.61
CA ALA A 40 38.18 -9.08 24.33
C ALA A 40 38.23 -9.94 23.05
N VAL A 41 37.91 -9.33 21.91
CA VAL A 41 38.26 -9.88 20.60
C VAL A 41 39.43 -9.07 20.05
N GLU A 42 40.55 -9.77 19.91
CA GLU A 42 41.82 -9.31 19.41
C GLU A 42 41.69 -8.88 17.93
N LEU A 43 41.85 -7.59 17.66
CA LEU A 43 41.81 -7.04 16.30
C LEU A 43 43.07 -7.50 15.53
N THR A 44 42.84 -8.35 14.54
CA THR A 44 43.85 -8.75 13.56
C THR A 44 43.97 -7.62 12.51
N PRO A 45 45.18 -7.16 12.14
CA PRO A 45 45.33 -6.04 11.22
C PRO A 45 44.94 -6.43 9.78
N THR A 46 43.98 -5.70 9.22
CA THR A 46 43.52 -5.78 7.83
C THR A 46 44.62 -5.29 6.86
N PRO A 47 44.90 -5.99 5.75
CA PRO A 47 45.84 -5.50 4.74
C PRO A 47 45.30 -4.26 4.02
N SER A 48 46.17 -3.26 3.90
CA SER A 48 45.93 -2.01 3.17
C SER A 48 45.81 -2.27 1.66
N ILE A 49 44.63 -1.96 1.12
CA ILE A 49 44.40 -1.94 -0.34
C ILE A 49 44.98 -0.66 -0.94
N THR A 50 45.86 -0.86 -1.93
CA THR A 50 46.50 0.18 -2.72
C THR A 50 45.51 0.70 -3.78
N PRO A 51 45.32 2.02 -3.95
CA PRO A 51 44.41 2.53 -4.97
C PRO A 51 45.00 2.30 -6.37
N THR A 52 44.23 1.62 -7.22
CA THR A 52 44.51 1.48 -8.65
C THR A 52 43.97 2.72 -9.37
N ALA A 53 44.83 3.42 -10.11
CA ALA A 53 44.43 4.57 -10.91
C ALA A 53 43.49 4.13 -12.04
N SER A 54 42.28 4.69 -12.07
CA SER A 54 41.36 4.58 -13.21
C SER A 54 41.45 5.86 -14.04
N SER A 55 41.88 5.70 -15.30
CA SER A 55 41.81 6.76 -16.31
C SER A 55 41.12 6.21 -17.56
N THR A 56 39.91 6.65 -17.83
CA THR A 56 39.34 6.63 -19.19
C THR A 56 38.35 7.78 -19.33
N PRO A 57 38.56 8.73 -20.26
CA PRO A 57 37.57 9.76 -20.54
C PRO A 57 36.50 9.20 -21.48
N THR A 58 35.23 9.32 -21.07
CA THR A 58 34.07 9.01 -21.91
C THR A 58 33.78 10.20 -22.83
N ALA A 59 33.66 9.93 -24.13
CA ALA A 59 33.33 10.92 -25.15
C ALA A 59 31.89 11.45 -24.95
N THR A 60 31.75 12.76 -24.92
CA THR A 60 30.45 13.46 -24.90
C THR A 60 29.85 13.44 -26.30
N PHE A 61 28.70 12.78 -26.47
CA PHE A 61 27.88 12.93 -27.68
C PHE A 61 27.04 14.20 -27.57
N THR A 62 27.22 15.10 -28.54
CA THR A 62 26.38 16.28 -28.74
C THR A 62 25.07 15.84 -29.42
N PRO A 63 23.88 16.06 -28.83
CA PRO A 63 22.63 15.79 -29.52
C PRO A 63 22.44 16.77 -30.68
N THR A 64 22.11 16.21 -31.85
CA THR A 64 21.70 16.97 -33.04
C THR A 64 20.24 17.41 -32.85
N PRO A 65 19.88 18.69 -33.09
CA PRO A 65 18.50 19.15 -32.92
C PRO A 65 17.59 18.54 -33.99
N THR A 66 16.57 17.81 -33.55
CA THR A 66 15.48 17.30 -34.39
C THR A 66 14.52 18.43 -34.73
N ALA A 67 14.16 18.56 -36.00
CA ALA A 67 13.22 19.57 -36.49
C ALA A 67 11.79 19.32 -35.96
N THR A 68 11.25 20.31 -35.26
CA THR A 68 9.86 20.34 -34.81
C THR A 68 8.95 20.69 -35.98
N ASN A 69 8.09 19.76 -36.41
CA ASN A 69 7.01 20.06 -37.35
C ASN A 69 5.88 20.80 -36.62
N THR A 70 5.74 22.10 -36.91
CA THR A 70 4.60 22.90 -36.45
C THR A 70 3.37 22.56 -37.28
N VAL A 71 2.40 21.86 -36.69
CA VAL A 71 1.07 21.68 -37.30
C VAL A 71 0.21 22.89 -36.92
N THR A 72 -0.05 23.77 -37.88
CA THR A 72 -1.01 24.88 -37.73
C THR A 72 -2.43 24.33 -37.85
N ALA A 73 -3.15 24.27 -36.73
CA ALA A 73 -4.58 23.99 -36.74
C ALA A 73 -5.34 25.17 -37.37
N THR A 74 -6.04 24.91 -38.48
CA THR A 74 -6.93 25.88 -39.12
C THR A 74 -8.30 25.81 -38.46
N ILE A 75 -8.69 26.89 -37.78
CA ILE A 75 -10.00 27.00 -37.12
C ILE A 75 -11.04 27.24 -38.22
N THR A 76 -11.97 26.29 -38.38
CA THR A 76 -13.14 26.45 -39.26
C THR A 76 -14.23 27.16 -38.46
N PRO A 77 -14.78 28.30 -38.92
CA PRO A 77 -15.80 29.01 -38.16
C PRO A 77 -17.13 28.23 -38.12
N THR A 78 -17.62 28.01 -36.91
CA THR A 78 -18.94 27.43 -36.61
C THR A 78 -20.06 28.35 -37.11
N PRO A 79 -21.11 27.84 -37.78
CA PRO A 79 -22.24 28.67 -38.19
C PRO A 79 -23.06 29.12 -36.98
N ILE A 80 -23.34 30.42 -36.95
CA ILE A 80 -24.24 31.08 -36.00
C ILE A 80 -25.68 30.63 -36.32
N ILE A 81 -26.33 29.94 -35.37
CA ILE A 81 -27.76 29.64 -35.44
C ILE A 81 -28.52 30.70 -34.64
N SER A 82 -29.40 31.42 -35.33
CA SER A 82 -30.32 32.43 -34.80
C SER A 82 -31.50 31.76 -34.09
N PRO A 83 -32.05 32.30 -32.98
CA PRO A 83 -33.08 31.63 -32.21
C PRO A 83 -34.42 31.74 -32.93
N THR A 84 -34.99 30.60 -33.32
CA THR A 84 -36.39 30.52 -33.78
C THR A 84 -37.21 29.76 -32.75
N THR A 85 -38.20 30.44 -32.21
CA THR A 85 -39.26 29.92 -31.35
C THR A 85 -40.18 28.98 -32.13
N ALA A 86 -40.33 27.73 -31.69
CA ALA A 86 -41.46 26.87 -32.05
C ALA A 86 -41.69 25.74 -31.02
N THR A 87 -42.79 25.89 -30.28
CA THR A 87 -43.83 24.91 -29.93
C THR A 87 -43.53 23.40 -29.83
N SER A 88 -44.02 22.84 -28.73
CA SER A 88 -44.08 21.44 -28.33
C SER A 88 -44.78 20.51 -29.33
N SER A 89 -44.18 19.33 -29.55
CA SER A 89 -44.82 18.16 -30.14
C SER A 89 -44.27 16.88 -29.47
N PRO A 90 -45.10 15.88 -29.16
CA PRO A 90 -44.69 14.72 -28.35
C PRO A 90 -43.79 13.73 -29.10
N THR A 91 -42.77 13.24 -28.40
CA THR A 91 -41.83 12.21 -28.85
C THR A 91 -42.49 10.81 -28.79
N PRO A 92 -42.45 10.00 -29.86
CA PRO A 92 -42.88 8.61 -29.80
C PRO A 92 -41.83 7.74 -29.08
N THR A 93 -42.31 6.94 -28.13
CA THR A 93 -41.54 5.89 -27.45
C THR A 93 -41.29 4.72 -28.41
N ILE A 94 -40.02 4.36 -28.64
CA ILE A 94 -39.65 3.11 -29.30
C ILE A 94 -39.21 2.12 -28.22
N THR A 95 -40.02 1.09 -28.00
CA THR A 95 -39.67 -0.06 -27.16
C THR A 95 -39.00 -1.11 -28.05
N ALA A 96 -37.72 -1.37 -27.82
CA ALA A 96 -37.03 -2.52 -28.42
C ALA A 96 -37.14 -3.71 -27.47
N THR A 97 -37.84 -4.77 -27.91
CA THR A 97 -37.88 -6.06 -27.21
C THR A 97 -36.76 -6.95 -27.75
N ILE A 98 -35.77 -7.26 -26.92
CA ILE A 98 -34.73 -8.25 -27.26
C ILE A 98 -35.20 -9.61 -26.75
N THR A 99 -35.33 -10.58 -27.66
CA THR A 99 -35.62 -11.98 -27.35
C THR A 99 -34.31 -12.77 -27.39
N MET A 100 -33.84 -13.25 -26.23
CA MET A 100 -32.69 -14.16 -26.17
C MET A 100 -33.14 -15.60 -26.43
N THR A 101 -32.43 -16.29 -27.32
CA THR A 101 -32.60 -17.73 -27.59
C THR A 101 -31.55 -18.49 -26.76
N PRO A 102 -31.90 -19.55 -26.02
CA PRO A 102 -30.93 -20.28 -25.20
C PRO A 102 -30.03 -21.19 -26.05
N THR A 103 -28.73 -21.11 -25.79
CA THR A 103 -27.67 -21.95 -26.37
C THR A 103 -27.51 -23.25 -25.56
N ALA A 104 -27.28 -24.36 -26.26
CA ALA A 104 -27.24 -25.71 -25.70
C ALA A 104 -26.00 -25.98 -24.81
N THR A 105 -26.25 -26.71 -23.72
CA THR A 105 -25.26 -27.23 -22.76
C THR A 105 -24.46 -28.39 -23.36
N VAL A 106 -23.13 -28.35 -23.24
CA VAL A 106 -22.23 -29.47 -23.59
C VAL A 106 -21.89 -30.29 -22.35
N SER A 107 -21.94 -31.61 -22.50
CA SER A 107 -21.68 -32.61 -21.45
C SER A 107 -20.17 -32.81 -21.20
N PRO A 108 -19.71 -32.99 -19.95
CA PRO A 108 -18.31 -33.29 -19.66
C PRO A 108 -17.93 -34.72 -20.04
N THR A 109 -16.68 -34.88 -20.49
CA THR A 109 -16.01 -36.15 -20.83
C THR A 109 -15.19 -36.65 -19.63
N PRO A 110 -15.14 -37.96 -19.34
CA PRO A 110 -14.48 -38.48 -18.13
C PRO A 110 -12.94 -38.48 -18.21
N THR A 111 -12.31 -38.11 -17.10
CA THR A 111 -10.85 -38.06 -16.88
C THR A 111 -10.31 -39.42 -16.40
N ASN A 112 -9.19 -39.87 -16.99
CA ASN A 112 -8.47 -41.08 -16.57
C ASN A 112 -7.48 -40.78 -15.44
N THR A 113 -7.53 -41.59 -14.37
CA THR A 113 -6.61 -41.57 -13.22
C THR A 113 -5.32 -42.37 -13.51
N PRO A 114 -4.10 -41.81 -13.35
CA PRO A 114 -2.88 -42.60 -13.37
C PRO A 114 -2.52 -43.20 -11.98
N PRO A 115 -1.75 -44.30 -11.94
CA PRO A 115 -1.48 -45.08 -10.72
C PRO A 115 -0.31 -44.50 -9.88
N PRO A 116 -0.19 -44.89 -8.60
CA PRO A 116 0.81 -44.31 -7.68
C PRO A 116 2.22 -44.81 -8.00
N THR A 117 3.18 -43.89 -8.02
CA THR A 117 4.61 -44.22 -8.16
C THR A 117 5.31 -44.11 -6.80
N SER A 118 6.06 -45.15 -6.46
CA SER A 118 6.80 -45.34 -5.21
C SER A 118 8.04 -44.46 -5.10
N THR A 119 8.21 -43.81 -3.95
CA THR A 119 9.35 -42.97 -3.58
C THR A 119 10.55 -43.79 -3.09
N THR A 120 11.75 -43.39 -3.53
CA THR A 120 13.02 -43.78 -2.88
C THR A 120 13.83 -42.52 -2.63
N ASN A 121 14.20 -42.30 -1.36
CA ASN A 121 14.99 -41.14 -0.92
C ASN A 121 16.47 -41.31 -1.25
N LEU A 122 17.12 -40.27 -1.77
CA LEU A 122 18.55 -40.04 -1.62
C LEU A 122 18.86 -38.55 -1.54
N TYR A 123 19.64 -38.18 -0.52
CA TYR A 123 19.98 -36.82 -0.07
C TYR A 123 21.14 -36.22 -0.89
N LEU A 124 21.01 -34.96 -1.34
CA LEU A 124 22.03 -33.87 -1.46
C LEU A 124 21.44 -32.71 -2.33
N PRO A 125 21.45 -31.42 -1.92
CA PRO A 125 20.84 -30.36 -2.70
C PRO A 125 21.79 -29.81 -3.77
N ILE A 126 21.60 -30.24 -5.02
CA ILE A 126 21.94 -29.48 -6.22
C ILE A 126 20.60 -29.16 -6.87
N VAL A 127 20.19 -27.89 -6.85
CA VAL A 127 18.96 -27.43 -7.50
C VAL A 127 19.17 -27.55 -9.01
N THR A 128 18.68 -28.64 -9.58
CA THR A 128 18.52 -28.81 -11.03
C THR A 128 17.03 -28.77 -11.28
N PHE A 129 16.55 -27.66 -11.84
CA PHE A 129 15.15 -27.48 -12.18
C PHE A 129 14.78 -28.45 -13.31
N GLN A 130 13.84 -29.33 -13.00
CA GLN A 130 13.22 -30.27 -13.92
C GLN A 130 12.28 -29.50 -14.86
N THR A 131 12.39 -29.75 -16.16
CA THR A 131 11.76 -29.02 -17.27
C THR A 131 10.27 -29.32 -17.47
N GLU A 132 9.49 -29.50 -16.41
CA GLU A 132 8.04 -29.39 -16.56
C GLU A 132 7.68 -27.90 -16.49
N PRO A 133 6.77 -27.39 -17.34
CA PRO A 133 6.30 -26.02 -17.20
C PRO A 133 5.83 -25.84 -15.75
N PRO A 134 6.29 -24.80 -15.04
CA PRO A 134 5.95 -24.63 -13.64
C PRO A 134 4.44 -24.69 -13.51
N SER A 135 3.97 -25.51 -12.56
CA SER A 135 2.62 -25.34 -12.00
C SER A 135 2.49 -23.85 -11.69
N SER A 136 1.46 -23.20 -12.27
CA SER A 136 1.06 -21.83 -11.95
C SER A 136 1.22 -21.55 -10.46
N LEU A 137 1.94 -20.48 -10.12
CA LEU A 137 2.11 -20.06 -8.74
C LEU A 137 0.78 -19.48 -8.25
N LEU A 138 0.02 -20.30 -7.51
CA LEU A 138 -1.26 -19.88 -6.95
C LEU A 138 -1.17 -18.65 -6.02
N VAL A 139 0.00 -18.40 -5.44
CA VAL A 139 0.31 -17.27 -4.55
C VAL A 139 1.79 -16.87 -4.69
N PRO A 140 2.19 -15.63 -4.35
CA PRO A 140 3.59 -15.23 -4.39
C PRO A 140 4.47 -16.10 -3.49
N ILE A 141 5.69 -16.39 -3.95
CA ILE A 141 6.73 -17.05 -3.15
C ILE A 141 7.53 -15.96 -2.44
N HIS A 142 7.52 -15.98 -1.11
CA HIS A 142 8.37 -15.10 -0.31
C HIS A 142 9.84 -15.55 -0.37
N VAL A 143 10.73 -14.61 -0.67
CA VAL A 143 12.18 -14.80 -0.65
C VAL A 143 12.80 -13.84 0.36
N SER A 144 13.61 -14.41 1.26
CA SER A 144 14.42 -13.67 2.22
C SER A 144 15.90 -13.92 1.98
N ALA A 145 16.70 -12.87 1.88
CA ALA A 145 18.13 -12.93 1.61
C ALA A 145 18.91 -11.88 2.42
N THR A 146 20.20 -12.13 2.63
CA THR A 146 21.08 -11.17 3.31
C THR A 146 21.45 -10.03 2.35
N PRO A 147 21.19 -8.75 2.69
CA PRO A 147 21.58 -7.61 1.85
C PRO A 147 23.11 -7.47 1.67
N PRO A 148 23.58 -6.81 0.60
CA PRO A 148 22.78 -6.22 -0.48
C PRO A 148 22.24 -7.30 -1.42
N ILE A 149 20.98 -7.13 -1.84
CA ILE A 149 20.35 -7.96 -2.89
C ILE A 149 20.53 -7.22 -4.21
N ASP A 150 20.98 -7.94 -5.25
CA ASP A 150 20.92 -7.45 -6.63
C ASP A 150 19.51 -7.73 -7.18
N PHE A 151 18.61 -6.77 -6.98
CA PHE A 151 17.21 -6.92 -7.40
C PHE A 151 17.03 -6.93 -8.92
N GLU A 152 17.93 -6.29 -9.68
CA GLU A 152 17.91 -6.36 -11.14
C GLU A 152 18.25 -7.78 -11.62
N ALA A 153 19.30 -8.40 -11.04
CA ALA A 153 19.63 -9.79 -11.33
C ALA A 153 18.51 -10.74 -10.89
N ALA A 154 17.96 -10.56 -9.68
CA ALA A 154 16.85 -11.39 -9.19
C ALA A 154 15.62 -11.30 -10.11
N ARG A 155 15.30 -10.10 -10.61
CA ARG A 155 14.23 -9.89 -11.59
C ARG A 155 14.54 -10.57 -12.92
N ALA A 156 15.76 -10.41 -13.45
CA ALA A 156 16.17 -11.05 -14.70
C ALA A 156 16.09 -12.59 -14.61
N ASP A 157 16.48 -13.17 -13.48
CA ASP A 157 16.40 -14.61 -13.22
C ASP A 157 14.94 -15.11 -13.11
N ALA A 158 14.04 -14.33 -12.49
CA ALA A 158 12.61 -14.64 -12.45
C ALA A 158 11.99 -14.54 -13.86
N GLN A 159 12.29 -13.49 -14.61
CA GLN A 159 11.79 -13.25 -15.96
C GLN A 159 12.27 -14.30 -16.97
N ALA A 160 13.47 -14.85 -16.79
CA ALA A 160 13.96 -15.99 -17.58
C ALA A 160 13.09 -17.25 -17.42
N GLN A 161 12.26 -17.31 -16.38
CA GLN A 161 11.33 -18.40 -16.08
C GLN A 161 9.86 -18.03 -16.35
N GLY A 162 9.60 -16.85 -16.93
CA GLY A 162 8.24 -16.33 -17.15
C GLY A 162 7.59 -15.75 -15.90
N LEU A 163 8.35 -15.57 -14.81
CA LEU A 163 7.90 -14.99 -13.55
C LEU A 163 8.33 -13.51 -13.45
N ASP A 164 7.91 -12.83 -12.38
CA ASP A 164 8.42 -11.50 -12.03
C ASP A 164 8.67 -11.41 -10.52
N ILE A 165 9.28 -10.31 -10.08
CA ILE A 165 9.41 -9.99 -8.66
C ILE A 165 8.50 -8.82 -8.25
N ALA A 166 7.94 -8.91 -7.05
CA ALA A 166 7.31 -7.80 -6.34
C ALA A 166 8.10 -7.46 -5.08
N PHE A 167 8.05 -6.20 -4.68
CA PHE A 167 8.68 -5.69 -3.48
C PHE A 167 7.68 -5.62 -2.31
N ASN A 168 8.21 -5.42 -1.10
CA ASN A 168 7.39 -4.95 0.01
C ASN A 168 6.74 -3.60 -0.37
N LYS A 169 5.42 -3.48 -0.17
CA LYS A 169 4.66 -2.27 -0.50
C LYS A 169 4.19 -1.50 0.74
N ILE A 170 4.60 -1.94 1.93
CA ILE A 170 4.31 -1.24 3.19
C ILE A 170 5.29 -0.06 3.34
N GLY A 171 4.73 1.13 3.48
CA GLY A 171 5.44 2.38 3.73
C GLY A 171 4.76 3.18 4.85
N PHE A 172 4.80 4.51 4.78
CA PHE A 172 4.38 5.36 5.89
C PHE A 172 3.36 6.43 5.48
N HIS A 173 2.45 6.75 6.41
CA HIS A 173 1.64 7.96 6.37
C HIS A 173 2.24 8.98 7.35
N VAL A 174 2.56 10.17 6.87
CA VAL A 174 3.18 11.25 7.64
C VAL A 174 2.34 12.52 7.64
N GLY A 175 2.54 13.38 8.63
CA GLY A 175 1.97 14.71 8.60
C GLY A 175 2.64 15.64 9.60
N LEU A 176 2.04 16.78 9.85
CA LEU A 176 2.67 17.86 10.62
C LEU A 176 2.93 17.46 12.08
N GLY A 177 4.06 17.93 12.62
CA GLY A 177 4.35 17.98 14.06
C GLY A 177 4.65 16.66 14.77
N GLY A 178 4.65 15.52 14.07
CA GLY A 178 4.89 14.20 14.68
C GLY A 178 6.37 13.81 14.73
N ASN A 179 6.65 12.51 14.57
CA ASN A 179 8.00 11.96 14.68
C ASN A 179 8.38 11.16 13.43
N THR A 180 9.14 11.79 12.56
CA THR A 180 9.64 11.22 11.30
C THR A 180 11.11 10.79 11.40
N GLN A 181 11.67 10.67 12.60
CA GLN A 181 13.10 10.37 12.77
C GLN A 181 13.50 9.08 12.06
N GLY A 182 14.41 9.18 11.09
CA GLY A 182 14.93 8.06 10.30
C GLY A 182 14.22 7.85 8.96
N LEU A 183 13.18 8.63 8.65
CA LEU A 183 12.44 8.53 7.40
C LEU A 183 13.33 8.85 6.19
N ASP A 184 14.17 9.88 6.26
CA ASP A 184 15.07 10.29 5.16
C ASP A 184 16.03 9.15 4.79
N ALA A 185 16.69 8.57 5.81
CA ALA A 185 17.58 7.43 5.62
C ALA A 185 16.83 6.19 5.10
N TRP A 186 15.57 5.98 5.51
CA TRP A 186 14.72 4.94 4.94
C TRP A 186 14.46 5.16 3.45
N MET A 187 14.12 6.39 3.01
CA MET A 187 13.91 6.71 1.60
C MET A 187 15.18 6.53 0.78
N GLU A 188 16.29 7.12 1.23
CA GLU A 188 17.58 7.10 0.54
C GLU A 188 18.14 5.68 0.39
N GLU A 189 18.08 4.85 1.45
CA GLU A 189 18.63 3.50 1.40
C GLU A 189 17.79 2.55 0.54
N LEU A 190 16.46 2.71 0.53
CA LEU A 190 15.59 1.92 -0.36
C LEU A 190 15.80 2.31 -1.83
N ASP A 191 15.83 3.61 -2.12
CA ASP A 191 16.11 4.12 -3.47
C ASP A 191 17.47 3.65 -3.99
N ALA A 192 18.52 3.76 -3.17
CA ALA A 192 19.86 3.32 -3.53
C ALA A 192 19.94 1.81 -3.84
N ALA A 193 19.02 1.01 -3.29
CA ALA A 193 18.88 -0.41 -3.57
C ALA A 193 17.94 -0.73 -4.75
N GLY A 194 17.33 0.28 -5.38
CA GLY A 194 16.33 0.09 -6.44
C GLY A 194 14.98 -0.41 -5.93
N VAL A 195 14.70 -0.27 -4.62
CA VAL A 195 13.47 -0.73 -3.97
C VAL A 195 12.47 0.42 -3.92
N PRO A 196 11.32 0.33 -4.63
CA PRO A 196 10.29 1.36 -4.57
C PRO A 196 9.64 1.38 -3.17
N PHE A 197 9.14 2.56 -2.79
CA PHE A 197 8.48 2.77 -1.51
C PHE A 197 7.18 3.55 -1.68
N PHE A 198 6.31 3.46 -0.68
CA PHE A 198 5.04 4.19 -0.61
C PHE A 198 5.11 5.25 0.50
N LEU A 199 4.75 6.49 0.18
CA LEU A 199 4.72 7.58 1.15
C LEU A 199 3.46 8.43 0.93
N LYS A 200 2.61 8.52 1.95
CA LYS A 200 1.50 9.48 1.99
C LYS A 200 1.84 10.60 2.94
N SER A 201 1.50 11.84 2.57
CA SER A 201 1.47 12.93 3.53
C SER A 201 0.18 13.74 3.53
N ALA A 202 -0.32 14.02 4.75
CA ALA A 202 -1.41 14.93 5.01
C ALA A 202 -0.89 16.28 5.54
N ASN A 203 -1.27 17.37 4.87
CA ASN A 203 -0.93 18.77 5.22
C ASN A 203 0.56 19.14 5.22
N ASN A 204 1.47 18.20 4.90
CA ASN A 204 2.90 18.45 4.88
C ASN A 204 3.52 18.04 3.53
N ALA A 205 3.89 19.02 2.71
CA ALA A 205 4.49 18.74 1.41
C ALA A 205 5.98 18.34 1.50
N GLU A 206 6.67 18.70 2.58
CA GLU A 206 8.13 18.59 2.70
C GLU A 206 8.65 17.15 2.48
N PRO A 207 8.12 16.10 3.16
CA PRO A 207 8.61 14.74 2.93
C PRO A 207 8.38 14.23 1.50
N LEU A 208 7.28 14.67 0.86
CA LEU A 208 6.99 14.30 -0.52
C LEU A 208 7.89 15.05 -1.51
N TYR A 209 8.25 16.30 -1.19
CA TYR A 209 9.20 17.06 -1.99
C TYR A 209 10.57 16.37 -2.00
N GLU A 210 11.06 15.91 -0.85
CA GLU A 210 12.30 15.15 -0.76
C GLU A 210 12.22 13.83 -1.53
N ALA A 211 11.15 13.06 -1.32
CA ALA A 211 10.92 11.79 -2.01
C ALA A 211 10.85 11.92 -3.54
N GLN A 212 10.21 12.97 -4.07
CA GLN A 212 10.18 13.19 -5.52
C GLN A 212 11.55 13.60 -6.08
N GLN A 213 12.40 14.31 -5.31
CA GLN A 213 13.75 14.65 -5.76
C GLN A 213 14.62 13.40 -5.91
N ILE A 214 14.47 12.46 -4.98
CA ILE A 214 15.06 11.12 -5.06
C ILE A 214 14.56 10.43 -6.34
N MET A 215 13.24 10.33 -6.52
CA MET A 215 12.62 9.67 -7.68
C MET A 215 13.05 10.25 -9.04
N GLN A 216 13.15 11.58 -9.15
CA GLN A 216 13.60 12.27 -10.36
C GLN A 216 15.06 11.96 -10.71
N THR A 217 15.89 11.65 -9.71
CA THR A 217 17.31 11.35 -9.90
C THR A 217 17.54 9.88 -10.21
N SER A 218 16.87 8.98 -9.50
CA SER A 218 17.11 7.53 -9.58
C SER A 218 16.30 6.84 -10.67
N GLY A 219 15.09 7.32 -10.96
CA GLY A 219 14.12 6.65 -11.81
C GLY A 219 13.43 5.45 -11.15
N VAL A 220 13.64 5.20 -9.86
CA VAL A 220 12.93 4.15 -9.11
C VAL A 220 11.46 4.56 -8.93
N PRO A 221 10.48 3.69 -9.25
CA PRO A 221 9.07 4.09 -9.31
C PRO A 221 8.41 4.13 -7.92
N HIS A 222 8.80 5.09 -7.09
CA HIS A 222 8.14 5.34 -5.80
C HIS A 222 6.70 5.82 -5.98
N THR A 223 5.85 5.61 -4.97
CA THR A 223 4.46 6.07 -4.98
C THR A 223 4.25 7.10 -3.88
N LEU A 224 3.91 8.33 -4.29
CA LEU A 224 3.78 9.49 -3.42
C LEU A 224 2.34 10.00 -3.43
N VAL A 225 1.73 10.21 -2.27
CA VAL A 225 0.35 10.68 -2.17
C VAL A 225 0.28 11.90 -1.27
N TYR A 226 -0.30 13.00 -1.77
CA TYR A 226 -0.54 14.21 -1.01
C TYR A 226 -2.04 14.38 -0.76
N ARG A 227 -2.39 14.74 0.48
CA ARG A 227 -3.72 15.23 0.84
C ARG A 227 -3.62 16.53 1.62
N ASP A 228 -4.54 17.44 1.34
CA ASP A 228 -4.77 18.62 2.18
C ASP A 228 -6.04 18.42 3.02
N ALA A 229 -5.87 18.29 4.33
CA ALA A 229 -6.97 18.00 5.26
C ALA A 229 -7.68 19.26 5.77
N ARG A 230 -7.45 20.44 5.17
CA ARG A 230 -8.25 21.62 5.51
C ARG A 230 -9.72 21.33 5.18
N PRO A 231 -10.68 21.63 6.08
CA PRO A 231 -12.09 21.27 5.86
C PRO A 231 -12.71 21.80 4.55
N ALA A 232 -12.19 22.92 4.02
CA ALA A 232 -12.65 23.48 2.74
C ALA A 232 -12.22 22.68 1.50
N LEU A 233 -11.24 21.78 1.64
CA LEU A 233 -10.67 20.98 0.57
C LEU A 233 -11.08 19.51 0.67
N ASP A 234 -11.19 19.01 1.89
CA ASP A 234 -11.36 17.58 2.22
C ASP A 234 -12.83 17.11 2.23
N ILE A 235 -13.78 18.04 2.39
CA ILE A 235 -15.21 17.74 2.52
C ILE A 235 -15.96 18.19 1.25
N PRO A 236 -16.53 17.24 0.48
CA PRO A 236 -17.37 17.59 -0.67
C PRO A 236 -18.60 18.42 -0.29
N ALA A 237 -19.02 19.30 -1.20
CA ALA A 237 -20.24 20.10 -1.03
C ALA A 237 -21.50 19.28 -1.38
N TYR A 238 -21.86 18.30 -0.53
CA TYR A 238 -22.98 17.37 -0.75
C TYR A 238 -24.36 18.01 -1.02
N HIS A 239 -24.53 19.30 -0.74
CA HIS A 239 -25.77 20.03 -1.03
C HIS A 239 -25.89 20.47 -2.49
N LEU A 240 -24.86 20.24 -3.31
CA LEU A 240 -24.83 20.53 -4.74
C LEU A 240 -24.99 19.24 -5.56
N GLU A 241 -25.32 19.39 -6.84
CA GLU A 241 -25.21 18.29 -7.80
C GLU A 241 -23.75 17.77 -7.86
N PRO A 242 -23.52 16.45 -7.99
CA PRO A 242 -22.19 15.85 -7.94
C PRO A 242 -21.16 16.53 -8.85
N SER A 243 -21.53 16.79 -10.11
CA SER A 243 -20.64 17.42 -11.09
C SER A 243 -20.28 18.87 -10.74
N VAL A 244 -21.20 19.59 -10.08
CA VAL A 244 -20.95 20.98 -9.64
C VAL A 244 -20.05 20.99 -8.42
N ALA A 245 -20.31 20.10 -7.46
CA ALA A 245 -19.43 19.90 -6.31
C ALA A 245 -18.02 19.47 -6.75
N ALA A 246 -17.92 18.57 -7.73
CA ALA A 246 -16.65 18.10 -8.30
C ALA A 246 -15.86 19.26 -8.90
N ALA A 247 -16.48 20.08 -9.75
CA ALA A 247 -15.83 21.25 -10.35
C ALA A 247 -15.32 22.23 -9.28
N GLN A 248 -16.11 22.47 -8.23
CA GLN A 248 -15.71 23.34 -7.12
C GLN A 248 -14.56 22.73 -6.30
N SER A 249 -14.67 21.47 -5.90
CA SER A 249 -13.65 20.77 -5.11
C SER A 249 -12.33 20.64 -5.88
N TRP A 250 -12.39 20.28 -7.18
CA TRP A 250 -11.21 20.18 -8.03
C TRP A 250 -10.50 21.52 -8.16
N GLN A 251 -11.23 22.60 -8.45
CA GLN A 251 -10.64 23.94 -8.54
C GLN A 251 -9.89 24.30 -7.25
N LEU A 252 -10.51 24.07 -6.09
CA LEU A 252 -9.91 24.40 -4.80
C LEU A 252 -8.67 23.55 -4.52
N ASN A 253 -8.74 22.23 -4.75
CA ASN A 253 -7.63 21.30 -4.53
C ASN A 253 -6.45 21.56 -5.48
N ARG A 254 -6.72 21.78 -6.77
CA ARG A 254 -5.70 22.10 -7.77
C ARG A 254 -4.99 23.42 -7.45
N ASP A 255 -5.76 24.47 -7.09
CA ASP A 255 -5.19 25.77 -6.78
C ASP A 255 -4.43 25.77 -5.43
N ALA A 256 -4.78 24.85 -4.53
CA ALA A 256 -4.12 24.64 -3.25
C ALA A 256 -2.96 23.65 -3.31
N PHE A 257 -2.78 22.93 -4.42
CA PHE A 257 -1.74 21.91 -4.56
C PHE A 257 -0.36 22.57 -4.35
N PRO A 258 0.50 21.98 -3.49
CA PRO A 258 1.79 22.58 -3.18
C PRO A 258 2.63 22.82 -4.45
N PRO A 259 3.04 24.07 -4.74
CA PRO A 259 3.69 24.41 -6.00
C PRO A 259 5.08 23.75 -6.18
N GLU A 260 5.68 23.27 -5.09
CA GLU A 260 6.92 22.50 -5.11
C GLU A 260 6.75 21.04 -5.53
N LEU A 261 5.53 20.48 -5.48
CA LEU A 261 5.26 19.10 -5.87
C LEU A 261 4.95 19.00 -7.37
N ASP A 262 5.45 17.95 -8.02
CA ASP A 262 5.17 17.66 -9.41
C ASP A 262 3.86 16.83 -9.52
N PRO A 263 2.79 17.36 -10.14
CA PRO A 263 1.50 16.67 -10.23
C PRO A 263 1.52 15.42 -11.12
N SER A 264 2.59 15.23 -11.91
CA SER A 264 2.82 14.01 -12.69
C SER A 264 3.50 12.91 -11.89
N LEU A 265 4.02 13.22 -10.69
CA LEU A 265 4.76 12.30 -9.83
C LEU A 265 3.99 11.98 -8.53
N VAL A 266 3.26 12.97 -8.01
CA VAL A 266 2.52 12.86 -6.75
C VAL A 266 1.02 12.77 -7.02
N TRP A 267 0.39 11.74 -6.44
CA TRP A 267 -1.06 11.57 -6.46
C TRP A 267 -1.72 12.59 -5.54
N ILE A 268 -2.76 13.28 -6.01
CA ILE A 268 -3.62 14.12 -5.18
C ILE A 268 -4.84 13.33 -4.69
N GLU A 269 -4.98 13.22 -3.38
CA GLU A 269 -6.18 12.71 -2.71
C GLU A 269 -7.00 13.89 -2.19
N THR A 270 -8.28 13.97 -2.55
CA THR A 270 -9.12 15.15 -2.29
C THR A 270 -10.19 14.95 -1.22
N THR A 271 -10.32 13.73 -0.69
CA THR A 271 -11.33 13.39 0.32
C THR A 271 -10.76 12.40 1.32
N ASN A 272 -11.30 12.41 2.53
CA ASN A 272 -10.96 11.49 3.62
C ASN A 272 -12.21 11.07 4.35
N GLU A 273 -12.45 9.77 4.43
CA GLU A 273 -13.61 9.15 5.09
C GLU A 273 -14.93 9.87 4.79
N PRO A 274 -15.32 9.98 3.49
CA PRO A 274 -16.52 10.70 3.10
C PRO A 274 -17.80 10.06 3.65
N ASN A 275 -18.99 10.59 3.34
CA ASN A 275 -20.25 10.05 3.86
C ASN A 275 -20.68 8.79 3.09
N LYS A 276 -20.54 7.61 3.68
CA LYS A 276 -20.86 6.33 3.01
C LYS A 276 -22.30 6.20 2.51
N ASN A 277 -23.23 6.90 3.13
CA ASN A 277 -24.64 6.87 2.72
C ASN A 277 -24.89 7.65 1.42
N GLU A 278 -23.87 8.32 0.88
CA GLU A 278 -23.90 9.08 -0.36
C GLU A 278 -22.97 8.44 -1.42
N ALA A 279 -22.76 7.11 -1.37
CA ALA A 279 -21.79 6.42 -2.23
C ALA A 279 -22.06 6.62 -3.74
N GLU A 280 -23.32 6.56 -4.18
CA GLU A 280 -23.69 6.83 -5.58
C GLU A 280 -23.35 8.28 -5.99
N TRP A 281 -23.72 9.25 -5.15
CA TRP A 281 -23.40 10.67 -5.37
C TRP A 281 -21.88 10.88 -5.41
N LEU A 282 -21.15 10.23 -4.51
CA LEU A 282 -19.69 10.31 -4.44
C LEU A 282 -19.02 9.72 -5.66
N ALA A 283 -19.53 8.61 -6.20
CA ALA A 283 -18.99 8.04 -7.41
C ALA A 283 -19.15 8.96 -8.63
N GLU A 284 -20.31 9.64 -8.78
CA GLU A 284 -20.49 10.66 -9.82
C GLU A 284 -19.53 11.86 -9.62
N PHE A 285 -19.37 12.30 -8.36
CA PHE A 285 -18.44 13.35 -7.99
C PHE A 285 -16.99 12.98 -8.31
N ALA A 286 -16.56 11.76 -7.96
CA ALA A 286 -15.20 11.28 -8.15
C ALA A 286 -14.89 11.06 -9.63
N LEU A 287 -15.84 10.55 -10.42
CA LEU A 287 -15.69 10.43 -11.87
C LEU A 287 -15.48 11.79 -12.53
N ALA A 288 -16.32 12.78 -12.19
CA ALA A 288 -16.17 14.13 -12.71
C ALA A 288 -14.84 14.78 -12.28
N THR A 289 -14.41 14.56 -11.04
CA THR A 289 -13.12 15.05 -10.52
C THR A 289 -11.95 14.40 -11.24
N ALA A 290 -11.96 13.08 -11.40
CA ALA A 290 -10.93 12.33 -12.12
C ALA A 290 -10.76 12.80 -13.56
N GLN A 291 -11.87 13.06 -14.27
CA GLN A 291 -11.82 13.56 -15.65
C GLN A 291 -11.15 14.93 -15.74
N MET A 292 -11.45 15.86 -14.82
CA MET A 292 -10.79 17.16 -14.78
C MET A 292 -9.32 17.05 -14.37
N ALA A 293 -9.00 16.20 -13.39
CA ALA A 293 -7.63 15.99 -12.94
C ALA A 293 -6.74 15.42 -14.06
N VAL A 294 -7.22 14.41 -14.78
CA VAL A 294 -6.54 13.84 -15.95
C VAL A 294 -6.35 14.89 -17.04
N ALA A 295 -7.37 15.71 -17.33
CA ALA A 295 -7.29 16.78 -18.31
C ALA A 295 -6.26 17.86 -17.94
N ASP A 296 -6.11 18.14 -16.65
CA ASP A 296 -5.13 19.09 -16.11
C ASP A 296 -3.73 18.48 -15.89
N GLY A 297 -3.54 17.18 -16.19
CA GLY A 297 -2.25 16.50 -16.10
C GLY A 297 -1.87 16.00 -14.70
N PHE A 298 -2.85 15.86 -13.80
CA PHE A 298 -2.66 15.35 -12.45
C PHE A 298 -2.88 13.85 -12.35
N LYS A 299 -2.20 13.23 -11.39
CA LYS A 299 -2.56 11.92 -10.83
C LYS A 299 -3.57 12.10 -9.70
N TYR A 300 -4.72 11.43 -9.77
CA TYR A 300 -5.85 11.59 -8.83
C TYR A 300 -6.18 10.29 -8.09
N ALA A 301 -6.49 10.39 -6.80
CA ALA A 301 -6.94 9.28 -5.98
C ALA A 301 -8.25 9.61 -5.25
N ALA A 302 -9.25 8.74 -5.39
CA ALA A 302 -10.52 8.78 -4.64
C ALA A 302 -10.74 7.42 -3.96
N PHE A 303 -11.28 7.26 -2.76
CA PHE A 303 -12.06 8.22 -1.99
C PHE A 303 -11.46 8.46 -0.59
N GLY A 304 -10.51 7.63 -0.17
CA GLY A 304 -10.04 7.60 1.22
C GLY A 304 -11.10 7.04 2.16
N TRP A 305 -11.86 6.03 1.72
CA TRP A 305 -12.91 5.43 2.56
C TRP A 305 -12.34 4.74 3.79
N SER A 306 -13.03 4.86 4.92
CA SER A 306 -12.68 4.15 6.15
C SER A 306 -12.73 2.63 5.97
N GLY A 307 -12.11 1.91 6.91
CA GLY A 307 -12.06 0.45 6.93
C GLY A 307 -13.47 -0.16 6.83
N GLY A 308 -13.69 -1.01 5.82
CA GLY A 308 -14.98 -1.67 5.59
C GLY A 308 -16.09 -0.78 5.01
N GLU A 309 -15.79 0.41 4.48
CA GLU A 309 -16.79 1.32 3.89
C GLU A 309 -16.50 1.71 2.43
N PRO A 310 -17.51 2.01 1.60
CA PRO A 310 -18.92 1.74 1.84
C PRO A 310 -19.18 0.23 1.78
N GLU A 311 -20.42 -0.15 2.06
CA GLU A 311 -20.86 -1.54 2.00
C GLU A 311 -20.74 -2.11 0.57
N LEU A 312 -20.70 -3.45 0.44
CA LEU A 312 -20.32 -4.10 -0.82
C LEU A 312 -21.26 -3.74 -1.97
N ALA A 313 -22.55 -3.65 -1.66
CA ALA A 313 -23.58 -3.31 -2.64
C ALA A 313 -23.40 -1.91 -3.24
N ASP A 314 -22.77 -0.99 -2.51
CA ASP A 314 -22.47 0.36 -3.01
C ASP A 314 -21.33 0.35 -4.04
N TRP A 315 -20.48 -0.68 -4.03
CA TRP A 315 -19.44 -0.87 -5.04
C TRP A 315 -19.99 -1.32 -6.40
N GLU A 316 -21.18 -1.92 -6.41
CA GLU A 316 -21.85 -2.43 -7.61
C GLU A 316 -22.83 -1.41 -8.23
N SER A 317 -22.91 -0.21 -7.66
CA SER A 317 -23.85 0.81 -8.14
C SER A 317 -23.45 1.33 -9.53
N PRO A 318 -24.40 1.81 -10.35
CA PRO A 318 -24.10 2.26 -11.72
C PRO A 318 -23.03 3.36 -11.79
N ALA A 319 -23.09 4.37 -10.89
CA ALA A 319 -22.09 5.42 -10.87
C ALA A 319 -20.72 4.89 -10.40
N MET A 320 -20.68 3.96 -9.43
CA MET A 320 -19.43 3.38 -8.96
C MET A 320 -18.75 2.55 -10.04
N LEU A 321 -19.51 1.71 -10.76
CA LEU A 321 -18.98 0.95 -11.89
C LEU A 321 -18.43 1.87 -12.99
N ALA A 322 -19.07 3.03 -13.24
CA ALA A 322 -18.55 4.02 -14.19
C ALA A 322 -17.23 4.65 -13.72
N PHE A 323 -17.09 4.95 -12.43
CA PHE A 323 -15.83 5.41 -11.86
C PHE A 323 -14.74 4.34 -11.94
N LEU A 324 -15.04 3.10 -11.54
CA LEU A 324 -14.11 1.97 -11.59
C LEU A 324 -13.63 1.70 -13.02
N GLN A 325 -14.53 1.77 -14.01
CA GLN A 325 -14.16 1.68 -15.43
C GLN A 325 -13.16 2.76 -15.82
N TYR A 326 -13.45 4.02 -15.48
CA TYR A 326 -12.55 5.12 -15.82
C TYR A 326 -11.18 4.97 -15.13
N ALA A 327 -11.16 4.56 -13.86
CA ALA A 327 -9.94 4.31 -13.12
C ALA A 327 -9.12 3.13 -13.69
N GLY A 328 -9.79 2.05 -14.08
CA GLY A 328 -9.18 0.90 -14.76
C GLY A 328 -8.59 1.22 -16.13
N GLU A 329 -9.19 2.14 -16.87
CA GLU A 329 -8.69 2.63 -18.16
C GLU A 329 -7.54 3.63 -18.04
N HIS A 330 -7.37 4.25 -16.86
CA HIS A 330 -6.33 5.26 -16.58
C HIS A 330 -5.45 4.87 -15.39
N PRO A 331 -4.84 3.67 -15.36
CA PRO A 331 -4.20 3.12 -14.16
C PRO A 331 -3.00 3.94 -13.68
N ASP A 332 -2.37 4.73 -14.55
CA ASP A 332 -1.25 5.59 -14.20
C ASP A 332 -1.66 7.01 -13.76
N GLN A 333 -2.94 7.35 -13.84
CA GLN A 333 -3.46 8.70 -13.58
C GLN A 333 -4.64 8.73 -12.61
N VAL A 334 -5.38 7.64 -12.46
CA VAL A 334 -6.54 7.55 -11.57
C VAL A 334 -6.42 6.30 -10.73
N ALA A 335 -6.58 6.45 -9.42
CA ALA A 335 -6.50 5.37 -8.47
C ALA A 335 -7.66 5.39 -7.48
N LEU A 336 -7.92 4.21 -6.94
CA LEU A 336 -8.73 4.04 -5.77
C LEU A 336 -7.86 4.21 -4.50
N SER A 337 -8.26 5.10 -3.61
CA SER A 337 -7.72 5.26 -2.26
C SER A 337 -8.63 4.57 -1.23
N LEU A 338 -8.01 3.74 -0.39
CA LEU A 338 -8.66 2.95 0.66
C LEU A 338 -7.93 3.12 1.99
N HIS A 339 -8.69 3.08 3.09
CA HIS A 339 -8.15 2.84 4.42
C HIS A 339 -8.41 1.37 4.81
N GLU A 340 -7.38 0.69 5.30
CA GLU A 340 -7.42 -0.70 5.74
C GLU A 340 -6.91 -0.80 7.18
N TYR A 341 -7.83 -0.77 8.14
CA TYR A 341 -7.55 -0.91 9.57
C TYR A 341 -8.22 -2.17 10.11
N SER A 342 -7.50 -2.96 10.92
CA SER A 342 -8.14 -4.06 11.65
C SER A 342 -9.04 -3.59 12.80
N PHE A 343 -8.79 -2.38 13.32
CA PHE A 343 -9.34 -1.88 14.57
C PHE A 343 -9.02 -2.75 15.79
N ASP A 344 -8.00 -3.60 15.67
CA ASP A 344 -7.53 -4.54 16.69
C ASP A 344 -6.01 -4.74 16.58
N THR A 345 -5.28 -4.30 17.60
CA THR A 345 -3.81 -4.42 17.71
C THR A 345 -3.30 -5.85 17.91
N ASP A 346 -4.17 -6.81 18.23
CA ASP A 346 -3.82 -8.23 18.36
C ASP A 346 -4.18 -9.08 17.13
N GLU A 347 -4.94 -8.55 16.16
CA GLU A 347 -5.38 -9.32 14.99
C GLU A 347 -5.50 -8.43 13.73
N ILE A 348 -4.38 -8.20 13.02
CA ILE A 348 -4.41 -7.43 11.74
C ILE A 348 -5.39 -8.02 10.71
N GLY A 349 -5.62 -9.33 10.79
CA GLY A 349 -6.51 -10.08 9.92
C GLY A 349 -7.99 -10.05 10.33
N TYR A 350 -8.36 -9.24 11.31
CA TYR A 350 -9.71 -9.22 11.86
C TYR A 350 -10.75 -8.95 10.75
N ILE A 351 -11.71 -9.86 10.60
CA ILE A 351 -12.76 -9.83 9.56
C ILE A 351 -12.17 -9.74 8.13
N TYR A 352 -11.03 -10.38 7.86
CA TYR A 352 -10.53 -10.53 6.50
C TYR A 352 -11.58 -11.16 5.56
N PRO A 353 -11.74 -10.69 4.30
CA PRO A 353 -11.03 -9.57 3.66
C PRO A 353 -11.74 -8.22 3.81
N TRP A 354 -12.77 -8.10 4.66
CA TRP A 354 -13.64 -6.92 4.73
C TRP A 354 -12.92 -5.64 5.18
N LEU A 355 -12.00 -5.77 6.13
CA LEU A 355 -11.25 -4.64 6.68
C LEU A 355 -9.90 -4.47 5.97
N VAL A 356 -9.01 -5.46 6.11
CA VAL A 356 -7.72 -5.53 5.41
C VAL A 356 -7.84 -6.53 4.26
N GLY A 357 -7.42 -6.15 3.06
CA GLY A 357 -7.56 -6.96 1.84
C GLY A 357 -8.83 -6.68 1.03
N ARG A 358 -9.60 -5.64 1.36
CA ARG A 358 -10.92 -5.35 0.76
C ARG A 358 -10.87 -4.99 -0.71
N PHE A 359 -9.72 -4.51 -1.19
CA PHE A 359 -9.49 -4.25 -2.61
C PHE A 359 -9.75 -5.51 -3.47
N GLN A 360 -9.60 -6.71 -2.90
CA GLN A 360 -9.84 -7.96 -3.60
C GLN A 360 -11.31 -8.11 -4.02
N MET A 361 -12.26 -7.76 -3.14
CA MET A 361 -13.69 -7.77 -3.49
C MET A 361 -14.01 -6.74 -4.59
N ILE A 362 -13.32 -5.61 -4.58
CA ILE A 362 -13.48 -4.58 -5.62
C ILE A 362 -12.95 -5.09 -6.97
N PHE A 363 -11.85 -5.84 -6.96
CA PHE A 363 -11.33 -6.49 -8.17
C PHE A 363 -12.25 -7.59 -8.67
N GLU A 364 -12.86 -8.39 -7.79
CA GLU A 364 -13.90 -9.37 -8.16
C GLU A 364 -15.08 -8.66 -8.84
N ILE A 365 -15.58 -7.55 -8.28
CA ILE A 365 -16.63 -6.74 -8.91
C ILE A 365 -16.21 -6.24 -10.30
N CYS A 366 -14.97 -5.78 -10.45
CA CYS A 366 -14.46 -5.34 -11.74
C CYS A 366 -14.44 -6.50 -12.75
N ASP A 367 -13.92 -7.65 -12.35
CA ASP A 367 -13.82 -8.85 -13.20
C ASP A 367 -15.21 -9.32 -13.65
N GLU A 368 -16.18 -9.38 -12.73
CA GLU A 368 -17.57 -9.76 -13.02
C GLU A 368 -18.26 -8.82 -14.01
N ASN A 369 -17.87 -7.54 -14.00
CA ASN A 369 -18.40 -6.51 -14.89
C ASN A 369 -17.54 -6.28 -16.15
N ASN A 370 -16.49 -7.07 -16.37
CA ASN A 370 -15.51 -6.91 -17.47
C ASN A 370 -14.82 -5.53 -17.47
N ILE A 371 -14.59 -4.99 -16.29
CA ILE A 371 -13.92 -3.71 -16.04
C ILE A 371 -12.43 -4.00 -15.77
N PRO A 372 -11.48 -3.27 -16.39
CA PRO A 372 -10.09 -3.37 -16.00
C PRO A 372 -9.91 -3.00 -14.52
N ARG A 373 -9.17 -3.80 -13.77
CA ARG A 373 -8.95 -3.54 -12.34
C ARG A 373 -8.22 -2.18 -12.14
N PRO A 374 -8.73 -1.29 -11.30
CA PRO A 374 -8.11 0.02 -11.07
C PRO A 374 -6.81 -0.09 -10.26
N THR A 375 -5.96 0.93 -10.36
CA THR A 375 -4.85 1.12 -9.42
C THR A 375 -5.41 1.37 -8.02
N VAL A 376 -4.77 0.80 -6.98
CA VAL A 376 -5.16 0.94 -5.58
C VAL A 376 -4.02 1.51 -4.76
N LEU A 377 -4.31 2.54 -3.97
CA LEU A 377 -3.46 3.15 -2.97
C LEU A 377 -4.11 2.90 -1.61
N ILE A 378 -3.45 2.17 -0.72
CA ILE A 378 -3.93 1.98 0.65
C ILE A 378 -3.34 3.11 1.47
N THR A 379 -4.02 4.25 1.42
CA THR A 379 -3.46 5.51 1.89
C THR A 379 -3.40 5.55 3.42
N GLU A 380 -4.17 4.69 4.09
CA GLU A 380 -4.04 4.41 5.51
C GLU A 380 -4.10 2.92 5.78
N TRP A 381 -3.16 2.41 6.55
CA TRP A 381 -3.06 1.00 6.90
C TRP A 381 -2.61 0.84 8.36
N GLY A 382 -3.19 -0.12 9.06
CA GLY A 382 -2.68 -0.50 10.37
C GLY A 382 -3.72 -1.18 11.25
N TRP A 383 -3.62 -0.90 12.54
CA TRP A 383 -4.39 -1.57 13.57
C TRP A 383 -5.47 -0.65 14.12
N GLU A 384 -5.13 0.15 15.13
CA GLU A 384 -6.00 1.13 15.76
C GLU A 384 -5.57 2.55 15.36
N PHE A 385 -6.46 3.53 15.57
CA PHE A 385 -6.21 4.91 15.16
C PHE A 385 -5.18 5.64 16.05
N ASP A 386 -4.94 5.16 17.27
CA ASP A 386 -4.05 5.76 18.27
C ASP A 386 -2.99 4.81 18.84
N HIS A 387 -2.93 3.56 18.36
CA HIS A 387 -1.98 2.55 18.84
C HIS A 387 -1.41 1.68 17.72
N VAL A 388 -0.09 1.41 17.81
CA VAL A 388 0.63 0.43 16.99
C VAL A 388 1.18 -0.67 17.90
N PRO A 389 1.10 -1.95 17.51
CA PRO A 389 1.69 -3.04 18.30
C PRO A 389 3.19 -2.87 18.50
N THR A 390 3.77 -3.70 19.38
CA THR A 390 5.24 -3.74 19.51
C THR A 390 5.89 -4.04 18.15
N PRO A 391 7.11 -3.52 17.86
CA PRO A 391 7.75 -3.75 16.57
C PRO A 391 7.84 -5.22 16.15
N GLN A 392 8.05 -6.14 17.08
CA GLN A 392 8.07 -7.57 16.77
C GLN A 392 6.70 -8.06 16.25
N ALA A 393 5.61 -7.77 16.97
CA ALA A 393 4.27 -8.17 16.55
C ALA A 393 3.86 -7.49 15.24
N ALA A 394 4.13 -6.18 15.13
CA ALA A 394 3.84 -5.43 13.92
C ALA A 394 4.55 -6.00 12.69
N MET A 395 5.80 -6.48 12.83
CA MET A 395 6.52 -7.08 11.71
C MET A 395 5.99 -8.45 11.28
N GLU A 396 5.35 -9.22 12.16
CA GLU A 396 4.65 -10.47 11.78
C GLU A 396 3.44 -10.14 10.88
N ASP A 397 2.68 -9.12 11.27
CA ASP A 397 1.52 -8.63 10.54
C ASP A 397 1.92 -7.99 9.19
N ILE A 398 2.96 -7.16 9.19
CA ILE A 398 3.55 -6.55 7.99
C ILE A 398 4.06 -7.60 7.02
N ASN A 399 4.67 -8.70 7.51
CA ASN A 399 5.13 -9.78 6.65
C ASN A 399 3.96 -10.44 5.89
N TRP A 400 2.84 -10.70 6.56
CA TRP A 400 1.63 -11.21 5.91
C TRP A 400 1.04 -10.21 4.91
N ALA A 401 0.87 -8.94 5.32
CA ALA A 401 0.29 -7.92 4.45
C ALA A 401 1.17 -7.65 3.21
N ALA A 402 2.50 -7.59 3.37
CA ALA A 402 3.44 -7.43 2.27
C ALA A 402 3.33 -8.57 1.25
N TRP A 403 3.22 -9.82 1.73
CA TRP A 403 2.99 -10.99 0.87
C TRP A 403 1.66 -10.93 0.12
N MET A 404 0.57 -10.57 0.82
CA MET A 404 -0.75 -10.40 0.21
C MET A 404 -0.74 -9.31 -0.86
N TYR A 405 -0.22 -8.12 -0.57
CA TYR A 405 -0.19 -7.00 -1.52
C TYR A 405 0.76 -7.26 -2.70
N ALA A 406 1.81 -8.06 -2.51
CA ALA A 406 2.72 -8.46 -3.59
C ALA A 406 2.00 -9.25 -4.69
N ALA A 407 0.92 -9.95 -4.37
CA ALA A 407 0.11 -10.69 -5.34
C ALA A 407 -0.63 -9.80 -6.34
N TYR A 408 -0.69 -8.48 -6.14
CA TYR A 408 -1.52 -7.58 -6.94
C TYR A 408 -0.74 -6.37 -7.47
N PRO A 409 -0.30 -6.38 -8.75
CA PRO A 409 0.40 -5.24 -9.37
C PRO A 409 -0.35 -3.90 -9.34
N GLN A 410 -1.67 -3.96 -9.21
CA GLN A 410 -2.58 -2.82 -9.08
C GLN A 410 -2.43 -2.10 -7.74
N VAL A 411 -2.09 -2.81 -6.66
CA VAL A 411 -1.82 -2.21 -5.35
C VAL A 411 -0.42 -1.60 -5.39
N LYS A 412 -0.32 -0.28 -5.25
CA LYS A 412 0.98 0.43 -5.30
C LYS A 412 1.63 0.60 -3.92
N GLY A 413 0.85 0.53 -2.86
CA GLY A 413 1.36 0.42 -1.50
C GLY A 413 0.36 0.77 -0.43
N ALA A 414 0.82 0.65 0.81
CA ALA A 414 0.06 0.84 2.02
C ALA A 414 0.82 1.69 3.04
N GLY A 415 0.24 2.79 3.51
CA GLY A 415 0.89 3.70 4.46
C GLY A 415 0.55 3.39 5.91
N ILE A 416 1.53 2.98 6.73
CA ILE A 416 1.35 2.79 8.17
C ILE A 416 0.86 4.10 8.80
N TRP A 417 -0.30 4.06 9.43
CA TRP A 417 -0.83 5.12 10.27
C TRP A 417 -0.09 5.13 11.63
N TYR A 418 0.51 6.24 12.11
CA TYR A 418 0.72 7.53 11.49
C TYR A 418 1.89 8.24 12.16
N LEU A 419 2.77 8.87 11.38
CA LEU A 419 3.95 9.58 11.87
C LEU A 419 3.70 11.06 12.19
N GLY A 420 2.51 11.61 11.90
CA GLY A 420 2.14 12.98 12.24
C GLY A 420 1.56 13.13 13.65
N TYR A 421 1.47 14.36 14.14
CA TYR A 421 0.90 14.67 15.46
C TYR A 421 -0.57 15.08 15.35
N GLY A 422 -1.38 14.58 16.28
CA GLY A 422 -2.71 15.07 16.60
C GLY A 422 -2.99 14.73 18.06
N GLU A 423 -3.67 15.64 18.78
CA GLU A 423 -3.99 15.43 20.19
C GLU A 423 -4.90 14.20 20.37
N GLU A 424 -5.79 13.99 19.40
CA GLU A 424 -6.71 12.87 19.28
C GLU A 424 -6.03 11.52 18.97
N PHE A 425 -4.83 11.52 18.38
CA PHE A 425 -4.10 10.31 17.98
C PHE A 425 -3.08 9.85 19.03
N GLY A 426 -3.06 10.50 20.20
CA GLY A 426 -2.20 10.13 21.31
C GLY A 426 -0.71 10.09 20.96
N ASN A 427 -0.07 8.95 21.22
CA ASN A 427 1.38 8.77 21.07
C ASN A 427 1.76 7.96 19.81
N ILE A 428 0.81 7.73 18.90
CA ILE A 428 0.99 6.81 17.77
C ILE A 428 2.21 7.15 16.90
N HIS A 429 2.51 8.44 16.70
CA HIS A 429 3.69 8.89 15.96
C HIS A 429 5.01 8.35 16.52
N ASN A 430 5.13 8.22 17.83
CA ASN A 430 6.33 7.63 18.45
C ASN A 430 6.33 6.10 18.43
N GLU A 431 5.18 5.47 18.21
CA GLU A 431 5.06 4.02 18.09
C GLU A 431 5.33 3.57 16.66
N ALA A 432 4.67 4.20 15.69
CA ALA A 432 4.91 4.03 14.26
C ALA A 432 6.37 4.35 13.88
N GLN A 433 6.99 5.37 14.49
CA GLN A 433 8.40 5.70 14.22
C GLN A 433 9.35 4.53 14.51
N LYS A 434 9.04 3.69 15.51
CA LYS A 434 9.86 2.52 15.85
C LYS A 434 9.83 1.45 14.76
N LEU A 435 8.89 1.55 13.81
CA LEU A 435 8.78 0.64 12.67
C LEU A 435 9.64 1.07 11.47
N ILE A 436 10.15 2.30 11.40
CA ILE A 436 10.92 2.79 10.24
C ILE A 436 12.12 1.89 9.96
N ALA A 437 12.96 1.63 10.97
CA ALA A 437 14.14 0.77 10.81
C ALA A 437 13.79 -0.69 10.46
N PRO A 438 12.90 -1.41 11.17
CA PRO A 438 12.60 -2.79 10.82
C PRO A 438 11.86 -2.93 9.48
N VAL A 439 11.02 -1.97 9.08
CA VAL A 439 10.41 -1.96 7.74
C VAL A 439 11.46 -1.73 6.66
N LYS A 440 12.43 -0.84 6.88
CA LYS A 440 13.60 -0.66 6.00
C LYS A 440 14.33 -1.98 5.79
N ASP A 441 14.74 -2.60 6.89
CA ASP A 441 15.56 -3.82 6.88
C ASP A 441 14.79 -4.96 6.21
N TYR A 442 13.49 -5.06 6.46
CA TYR A 442 12.61 -6.00 5.79
C TYR A 442 12.56 -5.76 4.28
N SER A 443 12.31 -4.53 3.83
CA SER A 443 12.28 -4.19 2.40
C SER A 443 13.62 -4.44 1.67
N LEU A 444 14.75 -4.26 2.35
CA LEU A 444 16.08 -4.50 1.78
C LEU A 444 16.47 -5.99 1.75
N SER A 445 15.82 -6.82 2.57
CA SER A 445 16.13 -8.25 2.72
C SER A 445 15.06 -9.19 2.16
N ASN A 446 13.93 -8.68 1.67
CA ASN A 446 12.81 -9.50 1.22
C ASN A 446 12.22 -9.02 -0.11
N TYR A 447 11.83 -9.97 -0.94
CA TYR A 447 11.03 -9.78 -2.14
C TYR A 447 10.13 -10.99 -2.38
N PHE A 448 9.26 -10.90 -3.38
CA PHE A 448 8.30 -11.95 -3.71
C PHE A 448 8.43 -12.33 -5.17
N ILE A 449 8.42 -13.62 -5.49
CA ILE A 449 8.34 -14.11 -6.87
C ILE A 449 6.87 -14.40 -7.16
N LEU A 450 6.36 -13.90 -8.28
CA LEU A 450 4.98 -14.13 -8.72
C LEU A 450 4.92 -14.53 -10.20
N ASP A 451 3.84 -15.21 -10.56
CA ASP A 451 3.48 -15.40 -11.97
C ASP A 451 2.54 -14.26 -12.38
N PRO A 452 2.93 -13.38 -13.33
CA PRO A 452 2.08 -12.30 -13.79
C PRO A 452 0.82 -12.78 -14.54
N GLN A 453 0.77 -14.06 -14.94
CA GLN A 453 -0.38 -14.65 -15.64
C GLN A 453 -1.45 -15.20 -14.67
N ASP A 454 -1.13 -15.36 -13.38
CA ASP A 454 -2.00 -16.00 -12.39
C ASP A 454 -3.02 -15.04 -11.75
N GLN A 455 -3.69 -14.22 -12.57
CA GLN A 455 -4.79 -13.36 -12.16
C GLN A 455 -6.11 -13.87 -12.77
N PRO A 456 -7.22 -13.98 -12.00
CA PRO A 456 -7.39 -13.65 -10.59
C PRO A 456 -6.71 -14.64 -9.61
N VAL A 457 -6.16 -14.12 -8.51
CA VAL A 457 -5.70 -14.93 -7.37
C VAL A 457 -6.90 -15.34 -6.51
N ASP A 458 -6.93 -16.60 -6.07
CA ASP A 458 -7.92 -17.07 -5.09
C ASP A 458 -7.66 -16.41 -3.73
N THR A 459 -8.54 -15.48 -3.35
CA THR A 459 -8.42 -14.67 -2.13
C THR A 459 -8.40 -15.52 -0.85
N SER A 460 -9.01 -16.71 -0.86
CA SER A 460 -9.00 -17.62 0.29
C SER A 460 -7.60 -18.18 0.59
N LEU A 461 -6.70 -18.19 -0.41
CA LEU A 461 -5.31 -18.61 -0.23
C LEU A 461 -4.49 -17.54 0.48
N LEU A 462 -4.93 -16.28 0.46
CA LEU A 462 -4.24 -15.13 1.06
C LEU A 462 -4.72 -14.78 2.47
N ALA A 463 -5.77 -15.46 2.94
CA ALA A 463 -6.28 -15.27 4.28
C ALA A 463 -5.17 -15.49 5.32
N PRO A 464 -5.10 -14.64 6.36
CA PRO A 464 -4.12 -14.82 7.42
C PRO A 464 -4.35 -16.18 8.07
N LEU A 465 -3.26 -16.90 8.35
CA LEU A 465 -3.37 -18.16 9.07
C LEU A 465 -4.08 -17.89 10.40
N PRO A 466 -5.12 -18.67 10.76
CA PRO A 466 -5.85 -18.43 11.98
C PRO A 466 -4.85 -18.41 13.14
N PRO A 467 -4.94 -17.44 14.07
CA PRO A 467 -4.00 -17.34 15.17
C PRO A 467 -3.93 -18.71 15.83
N THR A 468 -2.72 -19.29 15.87
CA THR A 468 -2.53 -20.53 16.60
C THR A 468 -3.08 -20.29 18.01
N ARG A 469 -3.98 -21.17 18.48
CA ARG A 469 -4.82 -21.04 19.69
C ARG A 469 -4.10 -20.64 21.00
N ILE A 470 -2.79 -20.42 20.97
CA ILE A 470 -1.94 -19.96 22.07
C ILE A 470 -2.31 -18.53 22.51
N ARG A 471 -2.85 -17.65 21.64
CA ARG A 471 -3.26 -16.28 22.06
C ARG A 471 -4.55 -16.22 22.89
N ILE A 472 -5.43 -17.24 22.81
CA ILE A 472 -6.72 -17.25 23.54
C ILE A 472 -6.54 -17.39 25.07
N GLU A 473 -5.38 -17.86 25.55
CA GLU A 473 -5.15 -17.99 26.99
C GLU A 473 -4.85 -16.67 27.72
N ARG A 474 -4.66 -15.54 27.00
CA ARG A 474 -4.51 -14.21 27.62
C ARG A 474 -5.83 -13.44 27.81
N LEU A 475 -6.95 -14.01 27.36
CA LEU A 475 -8.30 -13.45 27.55
C LEU A 475 -9.08 -14.12 28.69
N LYS A 476 -8.39 -14.76 29.64
CA LYS A 476 -8.92 -15.22 30.93
C LYS A 476 -8.08 -14.66 32.06
#